data_AF-A0A1T5AU76-F1
#
_entry.id   AF-A0A1T5AU76-F1
#
_cell.length_a   1.000
_cell.length_b   1.000
_cell.length_c   1.000
_cell.angle_alpha   90.00
_cell.angle_beta   90.00
_cell.angle_gamma   90.00
#
_symmetry.space_group_name_H-M   'P 1'
#
loop_
_entity.id
_entity.type
_entity.pdbx_description
1 polymer ?
#
loop_
_entity_poly.entity_id
_entity_poly.type
_entity_poly.pdbx_seq_one_letter_code
_entity_poly.pdbx_strand_id
1 'polypeptide(L)'
;MKTLAIITLFATANAGTTCFAHAADKPVAIHPITNEVSELTKRLEAFKSQVAFHERNVSVLWQQYDLAVQRIQNQTGSHADLARDEAFFVGVYQQDIDNGIRVEESQKAIAEIKVRYARAHEQRTAQEARHIAVLQTQLKKELKREAKALKKTKEAHASLAKTLPMLTEVEQYIHESIKRADMLLSDTHKTIIATR
;
A
#
# COMPACT_ATOMS: atom_id res chain seq x y z
N MET A 1 -17.92 -16.26 -6.14
CA MET A 1 -17.57 -15.14 -7.03
C MET A 1 -16.26 -14.50 -6.58
N LYS A 2 -15.20 -14.66 -7.38
CA LYS A 2 -13.99 -13.81 -7.51
C LYS A 2 -13.30 -13.27 -6.23
N THR A 3 -12.88 -14.14 -5.32
CA THR A 3 -11.97 -13.80 -4.18
C THR A 3 -10.47 -13.89 -4.51
N LEU A 4 -10.11 -14.16 -5.77
CA LEU A 4 -8.74 -14.54 -6.14
C LEU A 4 -7.87 -13.42 -6.75
N ALA A 5 -8.38 -12.19 -6.90
CA ALA A 5 -7.67 -11.14 -7.62
C ALA A 5 -6.79 -10.21 -6.75
N ILE A 6 -6.84 -10.30 -5.42
CA ILE A 6 -6.10 -9.37 -4.53
C ILE A 6 -4.67 -9.88 -4.24
N ILE A 7 -4.41 -11.19 -4.39
CA ILE A 7 -3.11 -11.79 -4.05
C ILE A 7 -2.05 -11.53 -5.14
N THR A 8 -2.44 -11.23 -6.37
CA THR A 8 -1.49 -11.06 -7.50
C THR A 8 -0.81 -9.69 -7.57
N LEU A 9 -1.21 -8.69 -6.77
CA LEU A 9 -0.65 -7.33 -6.91
C LEU A 9 0.79 -7.18 -6.35
N PHE A 10 1.21 -8.06 -5.43
CA PHE A 10 2.54 -8.02 -4.81
C PHE A 10 3.55 -9.04 -5.39
N ALA A 11 3.20 -9.72 -6.49
CA ALA A 11 3.97 -10.88 -6.97
C ALA A 11 5.17 -10.54 -7.91
N THR A 12 5.37 -9.28 -8.32
CA THR A 12 6.32 -8.95 -9.41
C THR A 12 7.43 -7.95 -9.05
N ALA A 13 7.95 -7.96 -7.82
CA ALA A 13 9.17 -7.20 -7.49
C ALA A 13 10.45 -8.09 -7.35
N ASN A 14 10.30 -9.39 -7.14
CA ASN A 14 11.43 -10.27 -6.75
C ASN A 14 12.22 -10.90 -7.90
N ALA A 15 11.85 -10.69 -9.17
CA ALA A 15 12.60 -11.29 -10.29
C ALA A 15 13.96 -10.61 -10.54
N GLY A 16 14.21 -9.43 -9.97
CA GLY A 16 15.47 -8.70 -10.16
C GLY A 16 16.62 -9.20 -9.28
N THR A 17 16.36 -9.61 -8.04
CA THR A 17 17.42 -9.89 -7.06
C THR A 17 18.15 -11.22 -7.26
N THR A 18 17.57 -12.19 -7.99
CA THR A 18 18.22 -13.49 -8.25
C THR A 18 19.21 -13.46 -9.41
N CYS A 19 19.14 -12.47 -10.30
CA CYS A 19 20.06 -12.38 -11.45
C CYS A 19 21.39 -11.69 -11.12
N PHE A 20 21.55 -11.09 -9.93
CA PHE A 20 22.77 -10.40 -9.52
C PHE A 20 23.55 -11.13 -8.41
N ALA A 21 23.10 -12.31 -7.98
CA ALA A 21 23.71 -13.09 -6.91
C ALA A 21 24.90 -13.98 -7.35
N HIS A 22 25.42 -13.82 -8.58
CA HIS A 22 26.67 -14.45 -8.99
C HIS A 22 27.81 -13.43 -8.97
N ALA A 23 28.46 -13.35 -7.81
CA ALA A 23 29.86 -12.95 -7.76
C ALA A 23 30.65 -13.99 -8.57
N ALA A 24 31.00 -13.64 -9.81
CA ALA A 24 31.79 -14.49 -10.67
C ALA A 24 33.16 -14.78 -10.03
N ASP A 25 33.44 -16.07 -9.89
CA ASP A 25 34.74 -16.60 -9.46
C ASP A 25 35.80 -16.39 -10.57
N LYS A 26 37.06 -16.27 -10.14
CA LYS A 26 38.25 -15.75 -10.87
C LYS A 26 38.58 -16.43 -12.21
N PRO A 27 39.37 -15.74 -13.06
CA PRO A 27 40.69 -16.30 -13.37
C PRO A 27 41.84 -15.30 -13.17
N VAL A 28 43.02 -15.84 -12.85
CA VAL A 28 44.29 -15.13 -12.66
C VAL A 28 44.89 -14.74 -14.01
N ALA A 29 45.22 -13.47 -14.21
CA ALA A 29 46.25 -12.99 -15.15
C ALA A 29 46.75 -11.57 -14.76
N ILE A 30 47.99 -11.26 -15.16
CA ILE A 30 48.92 -10.25 -14.62
C ILE A 30 48.60 -8.79 -15.10
N HIS A 31 48.95 -7.80 -14.26
CA HIS A 31 48.62 -6.34 -14.21
C HIS A 31 48.70 -5.48 -15.50
N PRO A 32 47.98 -4.33 -15.58
CA PRO A 32 48.47 -3.07 -14.98
C PRO A 32 47.43 -2.35 -14.10
N ILE A 33 47.94 -1.48 -13.22
CA ILE A 33 47.29 -0.78 -12.09
C ILE A 33 46.05 0.08 -12.48
N THR A 34 45.74 0.23 -13.77
CA THR A 34 44.58 0.95 -14.30
C THR A 34 43.28 0.12 -14.35
N ASN A 35 43.36 -1.21 -14.43
CA ASN A 35 42.17 -2.07 -14.54
C ASN A 35 41.41 -2.21 -13.21
N GLU A 36 42.10 -2.14 -12.08
CA GLU A 36 41.49 -2.28 -10.75
C GLU A 36 40.59 -1.09 -10.39
N VAL A 37 40.96 0.12 -10.80
CA VAL A 37 40.15 1.34 -10.60
C VAL A 37 38.88 1.28 -11.46
N SER A 38 38.98 0.77 -12.69
CA SER A 38 37.82 0.57 -13.58
C SER A 38 36.84 -0.46 -13.03
N GLU A 39 37.34 -1.60 -12.54
CA GLU A 39 36.51 -2.65 -11.93
C GLU A 39 35.87 -2.21 -10.61
N LEU A 40 36.60 -1.48 -9.76
CA LEU A 40 36.06 -0.91 -8.53
C LEU A 40 34.93 0.09 -8.82
N THR A 41 35.11 0.94 -9.84
CA THR A 41 34.09 1.92 -10.27
C THR A 41 32.84 1.22 -10.77
N LYS A 42 32.97 0.17 -11.61
CA LYS A 42 31.82 -0.63 -12.07
C LYS A 42 31.08 -1.30 -10.91
N ARG A 43 31.80 -1.87 -9.95
CA ARG A 43 31.22 -2.50 -8.74
C ARG A 43 30.48 -1.49 -7.87
N LEU A 44 31.03 -0.27 -7.74
CA LEU A 44 30.38 0.81 -7.01
C LEU A 44 29.11 1.28 -7.70
N GLU A 45 29.12 1.45 -9.03
CA GLU A 45 27.91 1.84 -9.79
C GLU A 45 26.83 0.75 -9.75
N ALA A 46 27.21 -0.52 -9.88
CA ALA A 46 26.28 -1.63 -9.70
C ALA A 46 25.65 -1.62 -8.30
N PHE A 47 26.46 -1.39 -7.26
CA PHE A 47 25.97 -1.30 -5.89
C PHE A 47 25.02 -0.10 -5.67
N LYS A 48 25.36 1.09 -6.20
CA LYS A 48 24.45 2.26 -6.20
C LYS A 48 23.11 1.93 -6.86
N SER A 49 23.13 1.28 -8.02
CA SER A 49 21.92 0.88 -8.72
C SER A 49 21.08 -0.11 -7.91
N GLN A 50 21.69 -1.03 -7.17
CA GLN A 50 20.96 -1.95 -6.30
C GLN A 50 20.33 -1.22 -5.10
N VAL A 51 21.05 -0.26 -4.50
CA VAL A 51 20.51 0.57 -3.41
C VAL A 51 19.33 1.42 -3.91
N ALA A 52 19.46 2.05 -5.09
CA ALA A 52 18.38 2.81 -5.73
C ALA A 52 17.14 1.92 -6.05
N PHE A 53 17.38 0.66 -6.40
CA PHE A 53 16.30 -0.29 -6.65
C PHE A 53 15.48 -0.56 -5.37
N HIS A 54 16.14 -0.69 -4.21
CA HIS A 54 15.45 -0.86 -2.93
C HIS A 54 14.57 0.35 -2.55
N GLU A 55 15.06 1.56 -2.80
CA GLU A 55 14.28 2.79 -2.59
C GLU A 55 13.04 2.84 -3.50
N ARG A 56 13.22 2.51 -4.79
CA ARG A 56 12.11 2.43 -5.74
C ARG A 56 11.08 1.39 -5.33
N ASN A 57 11.50 0.23 -4.83
CA ASN A 57 10.58 -0.82 -4.38
C ASN A 57 9.69 -0.32 -3.24
N VAL A 58 10.24 0.38 -2.26
CA VAL A 58 9.44 0.97 -1.17
C VAL A 58 8.43 1.98 -1.68
N SER A 59 8.83 2.82 -2.64
CA SER A 59 7.92 3.79 -3.26
C SER A 59 6.77 3.11 -4.02
N VAL A 60 7.08 2.03 -4.76
CA VAL A 60 6.06 1.23 -5.46
C VAL A 60 5.12 0.54 -4.48
N LEU A 61 5.61 -0.01 -3.37
CA LEU A 61 4.77 -0.63 -2.34
C LEU A 61 3.73 0.35 -1.78
N TRP A 62 4.13 1.60 -1.52
CA TRP A 62 3.20 2.65 -1.08
C TRP A 62 2.18 3.02 -2.17
N GLN A 63 2.62 3.21 -3.42
CA GLN A 63 1.70 3.50 -4.53
C GLN A 63 0.66 2.39 -4.73
N GLN A 64 1.08 1.13 -4.63
CA GLN A 64 0.18 -0.03 -4.73
C GLN A 64 -0.83 -0.06 -3.58
N TYR A 65 -0.38 0.23 -2.35
CA TYR A 65 -1.26 0.35 -1.19
C TYR A 65 -2.30 1.46 -1.39
N ASP A 66 -1.88 2.67 -1.75
CA ASP A 66 -2.78 3.82 -1.93
C ASP A 66 -3.82 3.56 -3.02
N LEU A 67 -3.39 3.02 -4.16
CA LEU A 67 -4.30 2.64 -5.24
C LEU A 67 -5.32 1.58 -4.80
N ALA A 68 -4.90 0.60 -4.00
CA ALA A 68 -5.79 -0.43 -3.49
C ALA A 68 -6.81 0.13 -2.49
N VAL A 69 -6.41 1.05 -1.61
CA VAL A 69 -7.31 1.76 -0.69
C VAL A 69 -8.36 2.57 -1.47
N GLN A 70 -7.93 3.33 -2.48
CA GLN A 70 -8.85 4.09 -3.33
C GLN A 70 -9.87 3.19 -4.04
N ARG A 71 -9.44 2.02 -4.52
CA ARG A 71 -10.35 1.04 -5.14
C ARG A 71 -11.37 0.49 -4.15
N ILE A 72 -10.98 0.23 -2.90
CA ILE A 72 -11.91 -0.21 -1.84
C ILE A 72 -12.95 0.87 -1.54
N GLN A 73 -12.55 2.13 -1.50
CA GLN A 73 -13.45 3.25 -1.19
C GLN A 73 -14.41 3.56 -2.36
N ASN A 74 -13.93 3.41 -3.59
CA ASN A 74 -14.67 3.80 -4.80
C ASN A 74 -15.36 2.63 -5.55
N GLN A 75 -15.32 1.40 -5.02
CA GLN A 75 -16.08 0.29 -5.61
C GLN A 75 -17.60 0.51 -5.45
N THR A 76 -18.37 -0.07 -6.36
CA THR A 76 -19.85 -0.05 -6.35
C THR A 76 -20.44 -0.31 -4.96
N GLY A 77 -21.47 0.44 -4.61
CA GLY A 77 -22.01 0.50 -3.25
C GLY A 77 -21.07 1.26 -2.31
N SER A 78 -20.31 2.21 -2.87
CA SER A 78 -19.47 3.13 -2.11
C SER A 78 -20.33 4.06 -1.25
N HIS A 79 -19.70 4.75 -0.30
CA HIS A 79 -20.37 5.82 0.43
C HIS A 79 -20.98 6.88 -0.51
N ALA A 80 -20.33 7.18 -1.63
CA ALA A 80 -20.86 8.12 -2.62
C ALA A 80 -22.09 7.59 -3.36
N ASP A 81 -22.12 6.29 -3.68
CA ASP A 81 -23.28 5.65 -4.31
C ASP A 81 -24.46 5.62 -3.33
N LEU A 82 -24.22 5.20 -2.09
CA LEU A 82 -25.23 5.16 -1.03
C LEU A 82 -25.84 6.54 -0.77
N ALA A 83 -25.02 7.59 -0.70
CA ALA A 83 -25.50 8.96 -0.50
C ALA A 83 -26.33 9.46 -1.70
N ARG A 84 -25.95 9.08 -2.92
CA ARG A 84 -26.69 9.43 -4.15
C ARG A 84 -28.05 8.75 -4.18
N ASP A 85 -28.08 7.45 -3.87
CA ASP A 85 -29.31 6.67 -3.87
C ASP A 85 -30.25 7.15 -2.74
N GLU A 86 -29.72 7.43 -1.55
CA GLU A 86 -30.50 8.03 -0.45
C GLU A 86 -31.15 9.34 -0.89
N ALA A 87 -30.36 10.27 -1.46
CA ALA A 87 -30.86 11.55 -1.93
C ALA A 87 -31.95 11.40 -3.02
N PHE A 88 -31.76 10.45 -3.94
CA PHE A 88 -32.76 10.14 -4.96
C PHE A 88 -34.07 9.68 -4.34
N PHE A 89 -34.06 8.66 -3.48
CA PHE A 89 -35.29 8.11 -2.90
C PHE A 89 -35.97 9.10 -1.95
N VAL A 90 -35.21 9.83 -1.14
CA VAL A 90 -35.76 10.90 -0.30
C VAL A 90 -36.42 11.99 -1.17
N GLY A 91 -35.78 12.38 -2.28
CA GLY A 91 -36.32 13.37 -3.21
C GLY A 91 -37.68 12.97 -3.80
N VAL A 92 -37.86 11.69 -4.16
CA VAL A 92 -39.15 11.18 -4.68
C VAL A 92 -40.29 11.39 -3.67
N TYR A 93 -40.07 11.02 -2.40
CA TYR A 93 -41.10 11.20 -1.36
C TYR A 93 -41.24 12.65 -0.91
N GLN A 94 -40.17 13.44 -0.99
CA GLN A 94 -40.25 14.88 -0.71
C GLN A 94 -41.13 15.59 -1.73
N GLN A 95 -41.07 15.20 -3.00
CA GLN A 95 -41.96 15.74 -4.03
C GLN A 95 -43.44 15.43 -3.76
N ASP A 96 -43.77 14.24 -3.24
CA ASP A 96 -45.14 13.90 -2.82
C ASP A 96 -45.60 14.83 -1.68
N ILE A 97 -44.73 15.08 -0.69
CA ILE A 97 -45.00 16.02 0.42
C ILE A 97 -45.22 17.45 -0.11
N ASP A 98 -44.35 17.93 -0.99
CA ASP A 98 -44.39 19.29 -1.54
C ASP A 98 -45.67 19.53 -2.36
N ASN A 99 -46.20 18.47 -2.99
CA ASN A 99 -47.48 18.49 -3.70
C ASN A 99 -48.70 18.28 -2.79
N GLY A 100 -48.51 18.07 -1.48
CA GLY A 100 -49.59 17.81 -0.53
C GLY A 100 -50.22 16.42 -0.65
N ILE A 101 -49.53 15.46 -1.27
CA ILE A 101 -50.01 14.10 -1.55
C ILE A 101 -49.38 13.13 -0.55
N ARG A 102 -50.21 12.30 0.12
CA ARG A 102 -49.73 11.18 0.98
C ARG A 102 -48.62 11.62 1.95
N VAL A 103 -48.83 12.76 2.61
CA VAL A 103 -47.79 13.48 3.36
C VAL A 103 -47.28 12.62 4.51
N GLU A 104 -48.16 12.02 5.30
CA GLU A 104 -47.78 11.21 6.46
C GLU A 104 -47.06 9.92 6.04
N GLU A 105 -47.55 9.23 5.00
CA GLU A 105 -46.91 8.03 4.48
C GLU A 105 -45.52 8.34 3.90
N SER A 106 -45.39 9.47 3.20
CA SER A 106 -44.12 9.92 2.61
C SER A 106 -43.11 10.31 3.67
N GLN A 107 -43.52 11.01 4.73
CA GLN A 107 -42.66 11.32 5.87
C GLN A 107 -42.15 10.05 6.57
N LYS A 108 -43.04 9.07 6.77
CA LYS A 108 -42.66 7.77 7.32
C LYS A 108 -41.68 7.03 6.42
N ALA A 109 -41.93 7.00 5.11
CA ALA A 109 -41.03 6.39 4.14
C ALA A 109 -39.64 7.03 4.16
N ILE A 110 -39.55 8.36 4.19
CA ILE A 110 -38.27 9.10 4.31
C ILE A 110 -37.52 8.70 5.58
N ALA A 111 -38.21 8.63 6.73
CA ALA A 111 -37.58 8.24 7.99
C ALA A 111 -37.03 6.81 7.91
N GLU A 112 -37.78 5.86 7.34
CA GLU A 112 -37.33 4.49 7.14
C GLU A 112 -36.14 4.38 6.18
N ILE A 113 -36.15 5.17 5.09
CA ILE A 113 -35.03 5.26 4.14
C ILE A 113 -33.76 5.73 4.83
N LYS A 114 -33.82 6.83 5.58
CA LYS A 114 -32.67 7.38 6.30
C LYS A 114 -32.07 6.37 7.28
N VAL A 115 -32.91 5.64 8.03
CA VAL A 115 -32.45 4.60 8.95
C VAL A 115 -31.76 3.46 8.19
N ARG A 116 -32.30 3.05 7.03
CA ARG A 116 -31.68 1.99 6.21
C ARG A 116 -30.33 2.42 5.63
N TYR A 117 -30.21 3.64 5.11
CA TYR A 117 -28.96 4.14 4.54
C TYR A 117 -27.90 4.43 5.60
N ALA A 118 -28.29 4.92 6.79
CA ALA A 118 -27.38 5.03 7.92
C ALA A 118 -26.74 3.67 8.27
N ARG A 119 -27.56 2.61 8.38
CA ARG A 119 -27.06 1.24 8.61
C ARG A 119 -26.18 0.75 7.45
N ALA A 120 -26.53 1.06 6.21
CA ALA A 120 -25.73 0.67 5.05
C ALA A 120 -24.34 1.35 5.08
N HIS A 121 -24.26 2.62 5.46
CA HIS A 121 -23.00 3.33 5.66
C HIS A 121 -22.15 2.71 6.76
N GLU A 122 -22.72 2.36 7.91
CA GLU A 122 -21.99 1.68 8.99
C GLU A 122 -21.43 0.33 8.54
N GLN A 123 -22.25 -0.47 7.87
CA GLN A 123 -21.83 -1.75 7.31
C GLN A 123 -20.70 -1.56 6.30
N ARG A 124 -20.79 -0.52 5.46
CA ARG A 124 -19.77 -0.21 4.48
C ARG A 124 -18.46 0.21 5.13
N THR A 125 -18.50 1.11 6.11
CA THR A 125 -17.33 1.52 6.90
C THR A 125 -16.65 0.32 7.55
N ALA A 126 -17.42 -0.59 8.16
CA ALA A 126 -16.87 -1.80 8.77
C ALA A 126 -16.21 -2.74 7.75
N GLN A 127 -16.79 -2.87 6.56
CA GLN A 127 -16.21 -3.68 5.47
C GLN A 127 -14.91 -3.06 4.93
N GLU A 128 -14.93 -1.75 4.65
CA GLU A 128 -13.75 -1.02 4.17
C GLU A 128 -12.60 -1.10 5.18
N ALA A 129 -12.87 -0.87 6.47
CA ALA A 129 -11.87 -0.97 7.53
C ALA A 129 -11.22 -2.37 7.58
N ARG A 130 -12.01 -3.45 7.45
CA ARG A 130 -11.48 -4.82 7.42
C ARG A 130 -10.54 -5.04 6.23
N HIS A 131 -10.94 -4.60 5.04
CA HIS A 131 -10.11 -4.77 3.84
C HIS A 131 -8.83 -3.93 3.91
N ILE A 132 -8.92 -2.68 4.38
CA ILE A 132 -7.77 -1.79 4.55
C ILE A 132 -6.80 -2.36 5.59
N ALA A 133 -7.27 -2.94 6.70
CA ALA A 133 -6.42 -3.58 7.71
C ALA A 133 -5.57 -4.72 7.13
N VAL A 134 -6.15 -5.52 6.22
CA VAL A 134 -5.44 -6.59 5.51
C VAL A 134 -4.33 -6.00 4.63
N LEU A 135 -4.64 -4.94 3.87
CA LEU A 135 -3.65 -4.25 3.02
C LEU A 135 -2.51 -3.63 3.85
N GLN A 136 -2.82 -2.98 4.97
CA GLN A 136 -1.82 -2.42 5.88
C GLN A 136 -0.88 -3.51 6.42
N THR A 137 -1.43 -4.68 6.78
CA THR A 137 -0.64 -5.82 7.25
C THR A 137 0.27 -6.36 6.16
N GLN A 138 -0.24 -6.47 4.93
CA GLN A 138 0.55 -6.90 3.76
C GLN A 138 1.67 -5.91 3.45
N LEU A 139 1.37 -4.61 3.42
CA LEU A 139 2.35 -3.55 3.20
C LEU A 139 3.50 -3.64 4.21
N LYS A 140 3.19 -3.71 5.51
CA LYS A 140 4.19 -3.86 6.57
C LYS A 140 5.06 -5.10 6.37
N LYS A 141 4.46 -6.22 5.98
CA LYS A 141 5.17 -7.48 5.73
C LYS A 141 6.15 -7.34 4.56
N GLU A 142 5.74 -6.71 3.46
CA GLU A 142 6.62 -6.49 2.30
C GLU A 142 7.72 -5.45 2.61
N LEU A 143 7.42 -4.37 3.31
CA LEU A 143 8.43 -3.41 3.76
C LEU A 143 9.51 -4.07 4.65
N LYS A 144 9.09 -4.97 5.56
CA LYS A 144 10.03 -5.76 6.37
C LYS A 144 10.86 -6.75 5.54
N ARG A 145 10.32 -7.26 4.44
CA ARG A 145 11.07 -8.10 3.49
C ARG A 145 12.10 -7.28 2.74
N GLU A 146 11.72 -6.07 2.30
CA GLU A 146 12.63 -5.14 1.64
C GLU A 146 13.79 -4.73 2.55
N ALA A 147 13.51 -4.42 3.83
CA ALA A 147 14.55 -4.14 4.82
C ALA A 147 15.56 -5.30 4.96
N LYS A 148 15.08 -6.55 4.95
CA LYS A 148 15.94 -7.73 4.99
C LYS A 148 16.73 -7.90 3.69
N ALA A 149 16.14 -7.58 2.55
CA ALA A 149 16.82 -7.63 1.25
C ALA A 149 17.95 -6.59 1.18
N LEU A 150 17.69 -5.33 1.57
CA LEU A 150 18.70 -4.29 1.67
C LEU A 150 19.85 -4.68 2.61
N LYS A 151 19.53 -5.30 3.76
CA LYS A 151 20.55 -5.81 4.68
C LYS A 151 21.47 -6.84 4.01
N LYS A 152 20.92 -7.77 3.22
CA LYS A 152 21.72 -8.75 2.46
C LYS A 152 22.59 -8.06 1.40
N THR A 153 22.05 -7.07 0.70
CA THR A 153 22.80 -6.25 -0.28
C THR A 153 23.97 -5.52 0.39
N LYS A 154 23.75 -4.94 1.57
CA LYS A 154 24.78 -4.31 2.40
C LYS A 154 25.86 -5.30 2.85
N GLU A 155 25.47 -6.50 3.29
CA GLU A 155 26.40 -7.56 3.71
C GLU A 155 27.25 -8.06 2.52
N ALA A 156 26.66 -8.25 1.35
CA ALA A 156 27.37 -8.67 0.13
C ALA A 156 28.38 -7.62 -0.36
N HIS A 157 28.11 -6.34 -0.10
CA HIS A 157 28.96 -5.21 -0.52
C HIS A 157 29.60 -4.49 0.68
N ALA A 158 29.91 -5.19 1.78
CA ALA A 158 30.33 -4.59 3.05
C ALA A 158 31.52 -3.62 2.95
N SER A 159 32.46 -3.87 2.03
CA SER A 159 33.61 -2.98 1.77
C SER A 159 33.21 -1.65 1.13
N LEU A 160 32.19 -1.65 0.26
CA LEU A 160 31.66 -0.48 -0.44
C LEU A 160 30.57 0.23 0.38
N ALA A 161 29.85 -0.51 1.23
CA ALA A 161 28.78 0.00 2.07
C ALA A 161 29.23 1.14 3.00
N LYS A 162 30.47 1.05 3.53
CA LYS A 162 31.05 2.08 4.40
C LYS A 162 31.26 3.43 3.71
N THR A 163 31.34 3.42 2.38
CA THR A 163 31.68 4.58 1.56
C THR A 163 30.48 5.15 0.79
N LEU A 164 29.28 4.59 0.96
CA LEU A 164 28.08 5.01 0.21
C LEU A 164 27.04 5.66 1.14
N PRO A 165 26.99 7.00 1.26
CA PRO A 165 26.04 7.71 2.12
C PRO A 165 24.57 7.39 1.81
N MET A 166 24.22 7.29 0.52
CA MET A 166 22.88 6.93 0.02
C MET A 166 22.34 5.63 0.63
N LEU A 167 23.21 4.67 0.98
CA LEU A 167 22.76 3.45 1.66
C LEU A 167 22.07 3.74 2.99
N THR A 168 22.61 4.70 3.76
CA THR A 168 22.06 5.08 5.06
C THR A 168 20.72 5.80 4.91
N GLU A 169 20.59 6.65 3.91
CA GLU A 169 19.33 7.35 3.57
C GLU A 169 18.23 6.34 3.21
N VAL A 170 18.55 5.34 2.39
CA VAL A 170 17.60 4.28 2.05
C VAL A 170 17.27 3.40 3.27
N GLU A 171 18.24 3.05 4.11
CA GLU A 171 17.98 2.33 5.37
C GLU A 171 17.00 3.10 6.27
N GLN A 172 17.17 4.42 6.40
CA GLN A 172 16.28 5.29 7.15
C GLN A 172 14.88 5.34 6.52
N TYR A 173 14.79 5.54 5.20
CA TYR A 173 13.51 5.60 4.50
C TYR A 173 12.68 4.31 4.64
N ILE A 174 13.33 3.15 4.54
CA ILE A 174 12.67 1.85 4.79
C ILE A 174 12.19 1.77 6.24
N HIS A 175 13.02 2.17 7.21
CA HIS A 175 12.66 2.14 8.63
C HIS A 175 11.46 3.05 8.93
N GLU A 176 11.47 4.28 8.43
CA GLU A 176 10.36 5.23 8.55
C GLU A 176 9.09 4.71 7.88
N SER A 177 9.21 4.06 6.72
CA SER A 177 8.08 3.43 6.04
C SER A 177 7.46 2.30 6.88
N ILE A 178 8.27 1.46 7.52
CA ILE A 178 7.77 0.42 8.43
C ILE A 178 7.06 1.05 9.62
N LYS A 179 7.64 2.10 10.23
CA LYS A 179 7.01 2.83 11.34
C LYS A 179 5.69 3.47 10.92
N ARG A 180 5.61 4.03 9.72
CA ARG A 180 4.36 4.57 9.16
C ARG A 180 3.31 3.48 9.00
N ALA A 181 3.68 2.30 8.48
CA ALA A 181 2.77 1.17 8.38
C ALA A 181 2.31 0.66 9.77
N ASP A 182 3.15 0.74 10.80
CA ASP A 182 2.78 0.43 12.19
C ASP A 182 1.75 1.42 12.77
N MET A 183 1.91 2.72 12.49
CA MET A 183 0.95 3.73 12.90
C MET A 183 -0.42 3.50 12.24
N LEU A 184 -0.44 3.19 10.94
CA LEU A 184 -1.67 2.87 10.23
C LEU A 184 -2.45 1.72 10.87
N LEU A 185 -1.77 0.64 11.27
CA LEU A 185 -2.39 -0.49 11.96
C LEU A 185 -2.89 -0.15 13.36
N SER A 186 -2.20 0.75 14.06
CA SER A 186 -2.56 1.18 15.41
C SER A 186 -3.80 2.07 15.40
N ASP A 187 -3.97 2.92 14.38
CA ASP A 187 -5.16 3.75 14.21
C ASP A 187 -6.39 2.92 13.81
N THR A 188 -6.21 1.84 13.03
CA THR A 188 -7.28 0.91 12.68
C THR A 188 -7.88 0.19 13.90
N HIS A 189 -7.16 0.10 15.02
CA HIS A 189 -7.68 -0.44 16.28
C HIS A 189 -8.50 0.58 17.10
N LYS A 190 -8.32 1.89 16.89
CA LYS A 190 -9.15 2.92 17.56
C LYS A 190 -10.57 2.99 16.99
N THR A 191 -10.76 2.68 15.71
CA THR A 191 -12.08 2.73 15.05
C THR A 191 -12.97 1.51 15.32
N ILE A 192 -12.45 0.44 15.95
CA ILE A 192 -13.23 -0.78 16.23
C ILE A 192 -13.94 -0.73 17.60
N ILE A 193 -13.65 0.26 18.47
CA ILE A 193 -14.13 0.27 19.87
C ILE A 193 -15.22 1.32 20.17
N ALA A 194 -15.58 2.19 19.22
CA ALA A 194 -16.70 3.12 19.42
C ALA A 194 -18.04 2.52 18.96
N THR A 195 -18.49 1.45 19.63
CA THR A 195 -19.90 1.08 19.72
C THR A 195 -20.33 1.16 21.19
N ARG A 196 -21.03 2.24 21.53
CA ARG A 196 -21.95 2.33 22.66
C ARG A 196 -23.18 3.11 22.24
#